data_AF-A0A0C3KI37-F1
#
_entry.id   AF-A0A0C3KI37-F1
#
_cell.length_a   1.000
_cell.length_b   1.000
_cell.length_c   1.000
_cell.angle_alpha   90.00
_cell.angle_beta   90.00
_cell.angle_gamma   90.00
#
_symmetry.space_group_name_H-M   'P 1'
#
loop_
_entity.id
_entity.type
_entity.pdbx_description
1 polymer ?
#
loop_
_entity_poly.entity_id
_entity_poly.type
_entity_poly.pdbx_seq_one_letter_code
_entity_poly.pdbx_strand_id
1 'polypeptide(L)'
;MSSSSLKATTGTTAIKATELKIGALSDFDGNQKNAMSWLYSVQRYLMVNEEVYDTDTKKVVYTLLYMKRGVAHSRAATFQKTSLEKNPPSFGSFADFKKDFKDLFISPDTTGTAIAKLHTMKQKDSFFSQGLKPFIVNHIHMMETTPTKITEWYTQAQKFNTKWRKVNELSGKKEKRTFYPKNNLSKEKDQNAMDVDGVRLSQEE
;
A
#
# COMPACT_ATOMS: atom_id res chain seq x y z
N MET A 1 17.88 40.98 -79.62
CA MET A 1 18.83 40.84 -78.49
C MET A 1 18.00 40.95 -77.22
N SER A 2 17.65 39.81 -76.62
CA SER A 2 18.20 39.35 -75.32
C SER A 2 18.13 40.43 -74.25
N SER A 3 17.47 40.25 -73.11
CA SER A 3 17.57 39.07 -72.24
C SER A 3 16.41 39.00 -71.23
N SER A 4 15.68 37.89 -71.24
CA SER A 4 14.86 37.45 -70.10
C SER A 4 15.77 36.84 -69.03
N SER A 5 15.68 37.34 -67.80
CA SER A 5 16.37 36.73 -66.65
C SER A 5 15.43 35.73 -65.98
N LEU A 6 15.75 34.44 -66.15
CA LEU A 6 15.10 33.32 -65.48
C LEU A 6 15.52 33.34 -64.01
N LYS A 7 14.57 33.65 -63.12
CA LYS A 7 14.75 33.47 -61.68
C LYS A 7 14.62 31.98 -61.38
N ALA A 8 15.74 31.37 -61.03
CA ALA A 8 15.85 29.95 -60.68
C ALA A 8 14.79 29.57 -59.64
N THR A 9 13.91 28.65 -60.02
CA THR A 9 13.10 27.88 -59.09
C THR A 9 14.05 26.98 -58.31
N THR A 10 14.42 27.41 -57.09
CA THR A 10 14.98 26.48 -56.10
C THR A 10 13.85 25.51 -55.74
N GLY A 11 13.84 24.36 -56.40
CA GLY A 11 13.09 23.20 -55.95
C GLY A 11 13.67 22.78 -54.60
N THR A 12 13.13 23.32 -53.52
CA THR A 12 13.28 22.73 -52.20
C THR A 12 12.57 21.39 -52.26
N THR A 13 13.32 20.32 -52.50
CA THR A 13 12.84 18.95 -52.34
C THR A 13 12.35 18.83 -50.90
N ALA A 14 11.04 18.89 -50.70
CA ALA A 14 10.43 18.67 -49.39
C ALA A 14 10.70 17.23 -49.00
N ILE A 15 11.75 16.99 -48.24
CA ILE A 15 11.97 15.71 -47.55
C ILE A 15 10.79 15.58 -46.59
N LYS A 16 9.84 14.68 -46.90
CA LYS A 16 8.75 14.35 -45.98
C LYS A 16 9.37 13.76 -44.70
N ALA A 17 9.20 14.46 -43.57
CA ALA A 17 9.52 13.91 -42.26
C ALA A 17 8.86 12.54 -42.11
N THR A 18 9.67 11.55 -41.77
CA THR A 18 9.23 10.15 -41.64
C THR A 18 9.18 9.78 -40.17
N GLU A 19 8.08 9.16 -39.74
CA GLU A 19 7.88 8.75 -38.36
C GLU A 19 8.90 7.67 -37.93
N LEU A 20 9.66 7.97 -36.88
CA LEU A 20 10.63 7.08 -36.25
C LEU A 20 9.91 6.06 -35.37
N LYS A 21 9.92 4.79 -35.80
CA LYS A 21 9.32 3.65 -35.08
C LYS A 21 10.20 3.17 -33.92
N ILE A 22 10.34 3.99 -32.88
CA ILE A 22 11.24 3.74 -31.73
C ILE A 22 10.66 2.70 -30.73
N GLY A 23 9.51 2.13 -31.07
CA GLY A 23 8.77 1.14 -30.27
C GLY A 23 7.28 1.48 -30.27
N ALA A 24 6.42 0.46 -30.31
CA ALA A 24 4.98 0.67 -30.30
C ALA A 24 4.54 1.19 -28.92
N LEU A 25 3.80 2.30 -28.91
CA LEU A 25 3.13 2.77 -27.70
C LEU A 25 2.09 1.73 -27.27
N SER A 26 2.06 1.39 -25.99
CA SER A 26 1.08 0.43 -25.45
C SER A 26 -0.31 1.07 -25.37
N ASP A 27 -1.36 0.28 -25.59
CA ASP A 27 -2.74 0.74 -25.35
C ASP A 27 -2.95 1.10 -23.87
N PHE A 28 -3.73 2.16 -23.62
CA PHE A 28 -4.14 2.58 -22.29
C PHE A 28 -5.58 2.17 -22.01
N ASP A 29 -5.79 1.60 -20.82
CA ASP A 29 -7.07 1.10 -20.34
C ASP A 29 -7.74 2.03 -19.32
N GLY A 30 -7.05 3.05 -18.83
CA GLY A 30 -7.52 3.95 -17.78
C GLY A 30 -7.01 3.61 -16.37
N ASN A 31 -6.07 2.67 -16.23
CA ASN A 31 -5.53 2.30 -14.93
C ASN A 31 -4.71 3.44 -14.30
N GLN A 32 -5.11 3.88 -13.11
CA GLN A 32 -4.46 5.01 -12.43
C GLN A 32 -3.01 4.72 -12.05
N LYS A 33 -2.65 3.45 -11.77
CA LYS A 33 -1.30 3.06 -11.34
C LYS A 33 -0.26 3.25 -12.43
N ASN A 34 -0.66 3.15 -13.70
CA ASN A 34 0.24 3.29 -14.85
C ASN A 34 -0.03 4.55 -15.69
N ALA A 35 -1.08 5.33 -15.38
CA ALA A 35 -1.50 6.52 -16.13
C ALA A 35 -0.35 7.51 -16.37
N MET A 36 0.44 7.82 -15.34
CA MET A 36 1.58 8.74 -15.48
C MET A 36 2.71 8.17 -16.33
N SER A 37 3.09 6.91 -16.09
CA SER A 37 4.14 6.25 -16.87
C SER A 37 3.75 6.14 -18.36
N TRP A 38 2.48 5.87 -18.63
CA TRP A 38 1.95 5.85 -19.99
C TRP A 38 1.99 7.24 -20.62
N LEU A 39 1.55 8.28 -19.91
CA LEU A 39 1.61 9.65 -20.41
C LEU A 39 3.05 10.09 -20.75
N TYR A 40 4.04 9.72 -19.93
CA TYR A 40 5.45 9.99 -20.24
C TYR A 40 5.93 9.26 -21.49
N SER A 41 5.42 8.06 -21.75
CA SER A 41 5.74 7.30 -22.96
C SER A 41 5.20 7.99 -24.21
N VAL A 42 3.96 8.51 -24.14
CA VAL A 42 3.37 9.34 -25.20
C VAL A 42 4.23 10.59 -25.45
N GLN A 43 4.57 11.32 -24.38
CA GLN A 43 5.35 12.56 -24.50
C GLN A 43 6.73 12.30 -25.13
N ARG A 44 7.41 11.22 -24.73
CA ARG A 44 8.68 10.83 -25.32
C ARG A 44 8.53 10.55 -26.81
N TYR A 45 7.50 9.82 -27.21
CA TYR A 45 7.26 9.51 -28.62
C TYR A 45 7.00 10.78 -29.45
N LEU A 46 6.16 11.68 -28.96
CA LEU A 46 5.84 12.95 -29.62
C LEU A 46 7.05 13.87 -29.70
N MET A 47 7.95 13.84 -28.71
CA MET A 47 9.19 14.62 -28.72
C MET A 47 10.14 14.12 -29.80
N VAL A 48 10.29 12.81 -29.96
CA VAL A 48 11.20 12.28 -31.00
C VAL A 48 10.59 12.40 -32.40
N ASN A 49 9.26 12.42 -32.50
CA ASN A 49 8.53 12.58 -33.75
C ASN A 49 7.95 13.99 -33.91
N GLU A 50 8.62 15.02 -33.37
CA GLU A 50 8.07 16.38 -33.34
C GLU A 50 7.82 16.96 -34.73
N GLU A 51 8.63 16.61 -35.72
CA GLU A 51 8.45 17.04 -37.11
C GLU A 51 7.19 16.45 -37.75
N VAL A 52 6.72 15.27 -37.28
CA VAL A 52 5.50 14.61 -37.76
C VAL A 52 4.29 15.10 -36.98
N TYR A 53 4.42 15.20 -35.66
CA TYR A 53 3.42 15.67 -34.71
C TYR A 53 3.68 17.12 -34.30
N ASP A 54 3.79 17.98 -35.30
CA ASP A 54 4.11 19.42 -35.17
C ASP A 54 2.97 20.24 -34.54
N THR A 55 1.72 19.85 -34.73
CA THR A 55 0.54 20.55 -34.18
C THR A 55 -0.04 19.88 -32.93
N ASP A 56 -0.65 20.69 -32.07
CA ASP A 56 -1.36 20.18 -30.88
C ASP A 56 -2.48 19.22 -31.24
N THR A 57 -3.22 19.49 -32.32
CA THR A 57 -4.27 18.59 -32.80
C THR A 57 -3.72 17.20 -33.13
N LYS A 58 -2.59 17.13 -33.84
CA LYS A 58 -1.94 15.83 -34.14
C LYS A 58 -1.51 15.10 -32.87
N LYS A 59 -0.93 15.81 -31.90
CA LYS A 59 -0.52 15.25 -30.60
C LYS A 59 -1.70 14.68 -29.81
N VAL A 60 -2.81 15.43 -29.73
CA VAL A 60 -4.04 15.01 -29.05
C VAL A 60 -4.66 13.81 -29.75
N VAL A 61 -4.85 13.87 -31.07
CA VAL A 61 -5.43 12.77 -31.86
C VAL A 61 -4.58 11.51 -31.76
N TYR A 62 -3.26 11.63 -31.83
CA TYR A 62 -2.33 10.52 -31.62
C TYR A 62 -2.53 9.89 -30.24
N THR A 63 -2.62 10.70 -29.19
CA THR A 63 -2.80 10.18 -27.83
C THR A 63 -4.13 9.44 -27.67
N LEU A 64 -5.21 10.02 -28.20
CA LEU A 64 -6.54 9.40 -28.21
C LEU A 64 -6.56 8.07 -28.96
N LEU A 65 -5.77 7.93 -30.03
CA LEU A 65 -5.70 6.69 -30.79
C LEU A 65 -5.29 5.51 -29.89
N TYR A 66 -4.44 5.69 -28.89
CA TYR A 66 -3.97 4.61 -28.01
C TYR A 66 -4.83 4.42 -26.75
N MET A 67 -5.89 5.21 -26.57
CA MET A 67 -6.90 5.01 -25.52
C MET A 67 -7.97 4.04 -26.03
N LYS A 68 -7.60 2.77 -26.25
CA LYS A 68 -8.46 1.77 -26.91
C LYS A 68 -9.12 0.78 -25.97
N ARG A 69 -8.78 0.80 -24.68
CA ARG A 69 -9.22 -0.22 -23.73
C ARG A 69 -9.91 0.40 -22.52
N GLY A 70 -10.66 -0.42 -21.80
CA GLY A 70 -11.26 -0.09 -20.50
C GLY A 70 -12.04 1.23 -20.49
N VAL A 71 -11.93 1.97 -19.39
CA VAL A 71 -12.61 3.26 -19.21
C VAL A 71 -11.98 4.34 -20.09
N ALA A 72 -10.71 4.23 -20.45
CA ALA A 72 -10.04 5.18 -21.34
C ALA A 72 -10.69 5.22 -22.73
N HIS A 73 -11.15 4.08 -23.26
CA HIS A 73 -11.84 4.03 -24.55
C HIS A 73 -13.11 4.87 -24.58
N SER A 74 -13.97 4.72 -23.58
CA SER A 74 -15.19 5.52 -23.46
C SER A 74 -14.87 7.01 -23.34
N ARG A 75 -13.87 7.38 -22.54
CA ARG A 75 -13.44 8.78 -22.39
C ARG A 75 -12.92 9.36 -23.70
N ALA A 76 -12.13 8.61 -24.46
CA ALA A 76 -11.62 9.05 -25.76
C ALA A 76 -12.75 9.27 -26.77
N ALA A 77 -13.74 8.37 -26.83
CA ALA A 77 -14.90 8.52 -27.69
C ALA A 77 -15.73 9.77 -27.33
N THR A 78 -15.96 10.02 -26.03
CA THR A 78 -16.64 11.24 -25.56
C THR A 78 -15.85 12.49 -25.96
N PHE A 79 -14.54 12.51 -25.74
CA PHE A 79 -13.69 13.64 -26.09
C PHE A 79 -13.74 13.95 -27.59
N GLN A 80 -13.64 12.92 -28.44
CA GLN A 80 -13.73 13.07 -29.89
C GLN A 80 -15.09 13.65 -30.30
N LYS A 81 -16.19 13.10 -29.78
CA LYS A 81 -17.54 13.61 -30.05
C LYS A 81 -17.67 15.10 -29.69
N THR A 82 -17.32 15.47 -28.46
CA THR A 82 -17.41 16.86 -28.00
C THR A 82 -16.48 17.81 -28.78
N SER A 83 -15.31 17.33 -29.23
CA SER A 83 -14.38 18.14 -30.02
C SER A 83 -14.89 18.41 -31.44
N LEU A 84 -15.59 17.44 -32.03
CA LEU A 84 -16.16 17.54 -33.38
C LEU A 84 -17.48 18.32 -33.43
N GLU A 85 -18.25 18.34 -32.34
CA GLU A 85 -19.49 19.11 -32.21
C GLU A 85 -19.24 20.62 -32.03
N LYS A 86 -18.01 21.05 -31.69
CA LYS A 86 -17.63 22.46 -31.63
C LYS A 86 -17.66 23.10 -33.02
N ASN A 87 -17.94 24.41 -33.07
CA ASN A 87 -17.92 25.18 -34.32
C ASN A 87 -16.97 26.39 -34.22
N PRO A 88 -15.78 26.36 -34.85
CA PRO A 88 -15.25 25.25 -35.66
C PRO A 88 -14.78 24.06 -34.79
N PRO A 89 -14.67 22.84 -35.38
CA PRO A 89 -14.15 21.67 -34.67
C PRO A 89 -12.77 21.91 -34.08
N SER A 90 -12.58 21.55 -32.81
CA SER A 90 -11.32 21.81 -32.11
C SER A 90 -11.04 20.78 -31.01
N PHE A 91 -9.84 20.18 -31.11
CA PHE A 91 -9.28 19.27 -30.12
C PHE A 91 -8.54 20.00 -28.98
N GLY A 92 -8.45 21.33 -29.02
CA GLY A 92 -7.73 22.13 -28.03
C GLY A 92 -6.20 21.99 -28.10
N SER A 93 -5.52 22.47 -27.06
CA SER A 93 -4.07 22.36 -26.92
C SER A 93 -3.68 21.02 -26.29
N PHE A 94 -2.47 20.52 -26.58
CA PHE A 94 -1.97 19.33 -25.91
C PHE A 94 -1.67 19.59 -24.41
N ALA A 95 -1.45 20.85 -24.03
CA ALA A 95 -1.27 21.24 -22.63
C ALA A 95 -2.56 21.04 -21.83
N ASP A 96 -3.69 21.50 -22.36
CA ASP A 96 -5.01 21.33 -21.73
C ASP A 96 -5.40 19.87 -21.66
N PHE A 97 -5.19 19.11 -22.76
CA PHE A 97 -5.42 17.67 -22.77
C PHE A 97 -4.65 16.95 -21.66
N LYS A 98 -3.36 17.26 -21.47
CA LYS A 98 -2.56 16.65 -20.39
C LYS A 98 -3.14 16.98 -19.02
N LYS A 99 -3.64 18.20 -18.82
CA LYS A 99 -4.27 18.59 -17.56
C LYS A 99 -5.53 17.76 -17.31
N ASP A 100 -6.44 17.72 -18.28
CA ASP A 100 -7.69 16.95 -18.20
C ASP A 100 -7.40 15.45 -18.00
N PHE A 101 -6.39 14.91 -18.69
CA PHE A 101 -5.95 13.53 -18.52
C PHE A 101 -5.51 13.26 -17.09
N LYS A 102 -4.72 14.15 -16.49
CA LYS A 102 -4.28 14.01 -15.10
C LYS A 102 -5.48 14.07 -14.17
N ASP A 103 -6.39 15.02 -14.36
CA ASP A 103 -7.58 15.17 -13.53
C ASP A 103 -8.52 13.94 -13.63
N LEU A 104 -8.59 13.30 -14.79
CA LEU A 104 -9.43 12.12 -15.04
C LEU A 104 -8.83 10.80 -14.52
N PHE A 105 -7.52 10.59 -14.71
CA PHE A 105 -6.88 9.28 -14.52
C PHE A 105 -5.84 9.25 -13.42
N ILE A 106 -5.53 10.38 -12.81
CA ILE A 106 -4.61 10.44 -11.68
C ILE A 106 -5.42 10.99 -10.53
N SER A 107 -5.62 10.16 -9.52
CA SER A 107 -6.20 10.65 -8.28
C SER A 107 -5.37 11.85 -7.78
N PRO A 108 -5.99 12.96 -7.36
CA PRO A 108 -5.32 13.94 -6.51
C PRO A 108 -5.00 13.22 -5.19
N ASP A 109 -3.89 12.51 -5.17
CA ASP A 109 -3.51 11.69 -4.05
C ASP A 109 -3.03 12.58 -2.92
N THR A 110 -3.92 13.00 -2.03
CA THR A 110 -3.49 13.64 -0.77
C THR A 110 -4.26 13.25 0.49
N THR A 111 -5.46 12.66 0.43
CA THR A 111 -6.18 12.36 1.69
C THR A 111 -6.76 10.96 1.78
N GLY A 112 -7.52 10.49 0.79
CA GLY A 112 -8.19 9.18 0.85
C GLY A 112 -7.21 8.00 0.85
N THR A 113 -6.23 8.00 -0.05
CA THR A 113 -5.21 6.96 -0.12
C THR A 113 -4.24 7.03 1.06
N ALA A 114 -3.93 8.24 1.55
CA ALA A 114 -3.13 8.42 2.76
C ALA A 114 -3.84 7.83 3.98
N ILE A 115 -5.15 8.07 4.15
CA ILE A 115 -5.97 7.48 5.21
C ILE A 115 -6.04 5.95 5.05
N ALA A 116 -6.30 5.43 3.86
CA ALA A 116 -6.34 3.98 3.62
C ALA A 116 -4.97 3.32 3.87
N LYS A 117 -3.88 3.99 3.49
CA LYS A 117 -2.49 3.55 3.75
C LYS A 117 -2.14 3.66 5.24
N LEU A 118 -2.56 4.72 5.94
CA LEU A 118 -2.44 4.86 7.39
C LEU A 118 -3.21 3.78 8.13
N HIS A 119 -4.45 3.48 7.70
CA HIS A 119 -5.25 2.40 8.27
C HIS A 119 -4.60 1.03 8.03
N THR A 120 -4.07 0.81 6.83
CA THR A 120 -3.33 -0.42 6.48
C THR A 120 -2.00 -0.53 7.25
N MET A 121 -1.33 0.59 7.52
CA MET A 121 -0.13 0.66 8.38
C MET A 121 -0.49 0.39 9.84
N LYS A 122 -1.58 0.96 10.36
CA LYS A 122 -2.09 0.68 11.71
C LYS A 122 -2.50 -0.78 11.88
N GLN A 123 -3.02 -1.40 10.83
CA GLN A 123 -3.32 -2.83 10.84
C GLN A 123 -2.04 -3.69 10.84
N LYS A 124 -0.94 -3.20 10.27
CA LYS A 124 0.41 -3.82 10.41
C LYS A 124 0.98 -3.66 11.83
N ASP A 125 0.47 -2.75 12.66
CA ASP A 125 0.86 -2.71 14.08
C ASP A 125 0.45 -3.99 14.83
N SER A 126 -0.61 -4.67 14.35
CA SER A 126 -1.02 -6.00 14.82
C SER A 126 0.02 -7.09 14.53
N PHE A 127 0.93 -6.88 13.57
CA PHE A 127 1.98 -7.85 13.24
C PHE A 127 3.14 -7.81 14.24
N PHE A 128 3.44 -6.65 14.85
CA PHE A 128 4.56 -6.52 15.80
C PHE A 128 4.29 -7.21 17.14
N SER A 129 3.02 -7.33 17.54
CA SER A 129 2.62 -8.05 18.74
C SER A 129 2.67 -9.57 18.56
N GLN A 130 2.59 -10.08 17.32
CA GLN A 130 2.51 -11.51 17.01
C GLN A 130 3.80 -12.29 17.36
N GLY A 131 4.95 -11.61 17.39
CA GLY A 131 6.25 -12.19 17.77
C GLY A 131 6.65 -11.98 19.23
N LEU A 132 5.87 -11.23 20.02
CA LEU A 132 6.20 -10.89 21.41
C LEU A 132 5.42 -11.77 22.40
N LYS A 133 5.98 -12.00 23.59
CA LYS A 133 5.28 -12.75 24.64
C LYS A 133 3.96 -12.02 24.98
N PRO A 134 2.82 -12.73 25.14
CA PRO A 134 1.52 -12.09 25.36
C PRO A 134 1.49 -11.10 26.53
N PHE A 135 2.25 -11.34 27.60
CA PHE A 135 2.33 -10.42 28.73
C PHE A 135 2.98 -9.08 28.37
N ILE A 136 3.99 -9.07 27.50
CA ILE A 136 4.68 -7.85 27.04
C ILE A 136 3.74 -7.04 26.15
N VAL A 137 3.02 -7.73 25.26
CA VAL A 137 2.01 -7.12 24.39
C VAL A 137 0.90 -6.47 25.19
N ASN A 138 0.33 -7.18 26.16
CA ASN A 138 -0.73 -6.66 27.01
C ASN A 138 -0.25 -5.43 27.79
N HIS A 139 0.98 -5.48 28.32
CA HIS A 139 1.52 -4.38 29.09
C HIS A 139 1.85 -3.14 28.24
N ILE A 140 2.24 -3.29 26.97
CA ILE A 140 2.42 -2.19 26.02
C ILE A 140 1.06 -1.58 25.61
N HIS A 141 0.02 -2.40 25.44
CA HIS A 141 -1.34 -1.91 25.14
C HIS A 141 -2.00 -1.19 26.32
N MET A 142 -1.60 -1.51 27.56
CA MET A 142 -2.07 -0.84 28.77
C MET A 142 -1.26 0.42 29.15
N MET A 143 -0.30 0.84 28.32
CA MET A 143 0.37 2.14 28.48
C MET A 143 -0.53 3.28 27.98
N GLU A 144 -0.37 4.46 28.57
CA GLU A 144 -1.07 5.69 28.15
C GLU A 144 -0.69 6.13 26.73
N THR A 145 0.50 5.74 26.24
CA THR A 145 0.96 5.98 24.87
C THR A 145 1.11 4.66 24.11
N THR A 146 0.26 4.41 23.11
CA THR A 146 0.47 3.30 22.17
C THR A 146 1.57 3.68 21.18
N PRO A 147 2.72 2.98 21.17
CA PRO A 147 3.81 3.34 20.28
C PRO A 147 3.37 3.13 18.83
N THR A 148 3.62 4.11 17.97
CA THR A 148 3.24 4.07 16.54
C THR A 148 4.43 3.72 15.64
N LYS A 149 5.64 3.64 16.20
CA LYS A 149 6.89 3.33 15.49
C LYS A 149 7.52 2.06 16.00
N ILE A 150 8.03 1.22 15.10
CA ILE A 150 8.68 -0.06 15.41
C ILE A 150 9.88 0.07 16.37
N THR A 151 10.63 1.17 16.29
CA THR A 151 11.78 1.45 17.16
C THR A 151 11.36 1.69 18.61
N GLU A 152 10.22 2.35 18.80
CA GLU A 152 9.63 2.59 20.11
C GLU A 152 9.09 1.27 20.67
N TRP A 153 8.42 0.44 19.85
CA TRP A 153 8.01 -0.92 20.22
C TRP A 153 9.20 -1.75 20.72
N TYR A 154 10.32 -1.74 19.99
CA TYR A 154 11.52 -2.49 20.37
C TYR A 154 12.08 -2.01 21.71
N THR A 155 12.22 -0.69 21.89
CA THR A 155 12.76 -0.09 23.12
C THR A 155 11.88 -0.40 24.33
N GLN A 156 10.56 -0.27 24.19
CA GLN A 156 9.62 -0.57 25.28
C GLN A 156 9.58 -2.07 25.58
N ALA A 157 9.51 -2.93 24.56
CA ALA A 157 9.54 -4.38 24.74
C ALA A 157 10.83 -4.83 25.45
N GLN A 158 11.99 -4.28 25.09
CA GLN A 158 13.25 -4.55 25.79
C GLN A 158 13.23 -4.08 27.24
N LYS A 159 12.70 -2.88 27.51
CA LYS A 159 12.59 -2.33 28.87
C LYS A 159 11.72 -3.24 29.75
N PHE A 160 10.58 -3.71 29.24
CA PHE A 160 9.69 -4.61 29.98
C PHE A 160 10.27 -6.02 30.11
N ASN A 161 10.89 -6.56 29.06
CA ASN A 161 11.55 -7.85 29.13
C ASN A 161 12.68 -7.86 30.16
N THR A 162 13.47 -6.78 30.24
CA THR A 162 14.55 -6.62 31.22
C THR A 162 14.01 -6.48 32.64
N LYS A 163 12.95 -5.68 32.83
CA LYS A 163 12.26 -5.56 34.13
C LYS A 163 11.68 -6.90 34.57
N TRP A 164 11.00 -7.62 33.69
CA TRP A 164 10.43 -8.93 33.97
C TRP A 164 11.51 -9.96 34.31
N ARG A 165 12.65 -9.96 33.59
CA ARG A 165 13.78 -10.82 33.90
C ARG A 165 14.35 -10.53 35.29
N LYS A 166 14.58 -9.26 35.62
CA LYS A 166 15.05 -8.85 36.97
C LYS A 166 14.06 -9.24 38.07
N VAL A 167 12.76 -9.02 37.86
CA VAL A 167 11.72 -9.44 38.81
C VAL A 167 11.67 -10.96 38.95
N ASN A 168 11.85 -11.70 37.86
CA ASN A 168 11.85 -13.16 37.88
C ASN A 168 13.14 -13.74 38.48
N GLU A 169 14.28 -13.09 38.32
CA GLU A 169 15.55 -13.43 39.00
C GLU A 169 15.45 -13.15 40.52
N LEU A 170 14.84 -12.03 40.90
CA LEU A 170 14.57 -11.69 42.30
C LEU A 170 13.51 -12.63 42.92
N SER A 171 12.48 -13.00 42.14
CA SER A 171 11.45 -13.96 42.54
C SER A 171 11.91 -15.42 42.41
N GLY A 172 13.05 -15.69 41.80
CA GLY A 172 13.67 -17.02 41.66
C GLY A 172 14.23 -17.57 42.98
N LYS A 173 14.24 -16.75 44.05
CA LYS A 173 14.38 -17.21 45.44
C LYS A 173 13.05 -17.63 46.07
N LYS A 174 12.05 -18.03 45.28
CA LYS A 174 10.94 -18.82 45.81
C LYS A 174 11.37 -20.27 45.84
N GLU A 175 11.98 -20.61 46.98
CA GLU A 175 11.81 -21.86 47.72
C GLU A 175 11.00 -22.92 46.96
N LYS A 176 11.65 -24.05 46.64
CA LYS A 176 10.98 -25.25 46.14
C LYS A 176 9.89 -25.61 47.15
N ARG A 177 8.65 -25.15 46.92
CA ARG A 177 7.51 -25.77 47.57
C ARG A 177 7.40 -27.14 46.94
N THR A 178 7.93 -28.14 47.63
CA THR A 178 7.61 -29.54 47.41
C THR A 178 6.11 -29.63 47.33
N PHE A 179 5.61 -29.87 46.12
CA PHE A 179 4.22 -30.17 45.87
C PHE A 179 3.98 -31.57 46.44
N TYR A 180 3.42 -31.65 47.64
CA TYR A 180 2.77 -32.88 48.10
C TYR A 180 1.40 -32.93 47.40
N PRO A 181 1.14 -33.90 46.51
CA PRO A 181 -0.19 -34.06 45.96
C PRO A 181 -1.14 -34.40 47.10
N LYS A 182 -2.10 -33.49 47.35
CA LYS A 182 -3.21 -33.74 48.26
C LYS A 182 -4.18 -34.66 47.51
N ASN A 183 -3.96 -35.97 47.60
CA ASN A 183 -4.92 -36.96 47.12
C ASN A 183 -6.15 -36.89 48.03
N ASN A 184 -7.21 -36.24 47.55
CA ASN A 184 -8.56 -36.49 48.05
C ASN A 184 -9.02 -37.84 47.47
N LEU A 185 -8.51 -38.94 48.03
CA LEU A 185 -9.17 -40.24 47.89
C LEU A 185 -9.94 -40.50 49.19
N SER A 186 -11.20 -40.84 48.98
CA SER A 186 -12.15 -41.37 49.94
C SER A 186 -11.52 -42.22 51.04
N LYS A 187 -11.95 -41.93 52.27
CA LYS A 187 -11.78 -42.73 53.47
C LYS A 187 -12.39 -44.12 53.24
N GLU A 188 -11.59 -45.05 52.71
CA GLU A 188 -11.92 -46.48 52.75
C GLU A 188 -11.60 -46.95 54.17
N LYS A 189 -12.65 -46.98 54.99
CA LYS A 189 -12.62 -47.45 56.36
C LYS A 189 -12.42 -48.95 56.30
N ASP A 190 -11.21 -49.41 56.59
CA ASP A 190 -10.88 -50.83 56.69
C ASP A 190 -11.85 -51.49 57.69
N GLN A 191 -12.67 -52.41 57.17
CA GLN A 191 -13.81 -53.00 57.88
C GLN A 191 -13.37 -54.06 58.90
N ASN A 192 -12.06 -54.33 59.02
CA ASN A 192 -11.48 -55.29 59.96
C ASN A 192 -10.48 -54.67 60.96
N ALA A 193 -10.45 -53.34 61.13
CA ALA A 193 -9.73 -52.73 62.24
C ALA A 193 -10.51 -52.99 63.56
N MET A 194 -10.04 -54.00 64.29
CA MET A 194 -10.62 -54.53 65.53
C MET A 194 -10.71 -53.44 66.62
N ASP A 195 -11.92 -53.19 67.11
CA ASP A 195 -12.22 -52.31 68.25
C ASP A 195 -11.64 -52.97 69.52
N VAL A 196 -10.58 -52.39 70.08
CA VAL A 196 -10.06 -52.86 71.38
C VAL A 196 -10.73 -52.00 72.44
N ASP A 197 -11.77 -52.59 73.04
CA ASP A 197 -12.60 -52.00 74.07
C ASP A 197 -11.82 -51.37 75.23
N GLY A 198 -12.40 -50.27 75.71
CA GLY A 198 -11.84 -49.39 76.72
C GLY A 198 -11.86 -49.95 78.14
N VAL A 199 -10.95 -49.41 78.95
CA VAL A 199 -11.06 -49.39 80.40
C VAL A 199 -10.81 -47.96 80.86
N ARG A 200 -11.87 -47.29 81.31
CA ARG A 200 -11.80 -46.11 82.18
C ARG A 200 -11.47 -46.60 83.58
N LEU A 201 -10.39 -46.11 84.17
CA LEU A 201 -10.19 -46.13 85.61
C LEU A 201 -10.03 -44.69 86.07
N SER A 202 -11.10 -44.19 86.68
CA SER A 202 -11.05 -43.10 87.63
C SER A 202 -10.18 -43.53 88.81
N GLN A 203 -9.27 -42.67 89.25
CA GLN A 203 -8.83 -42.67 90.65
C GLN A 203 -9.24 -41.35 91.28
N GLU A 204 -9.90 -41.51 92.41
CA GLU A 204 -10.41 -40.53 93.35
C GLU A 204 -9.39 -40.45 94.49
N GLU A 205 -8.89 -39.25 94.78
CA GLU A 205 -8.70 -38.72 96.14
C GLU A 205 -8.66 -37.19 96.08
#